data_AF-A0A8S9HLB5-F1
#
_entry.id   AF-A0A8S9HLB5-F1
#
_cell.length_a   1.000
_cell.length_b   1.000
_cell.length_c   1.000
_cell.angle_alpha   90.00
_cell.angle_beta   90.00
_cell.angle_gamma   90.00
#
_symmetry.space_group_name_H-M   'P 1'
#
loop_
_entity.id
_entity.type
_entity.pdbx_description
1 polymer ?
#
loop_
_entity_poly.entity_id
_entity_poly.type
_entity_poly.pdbx_seq_one_letter_code
_entity_poly.pdbx_strand_id
1 'polypeptide(L)' 'MVATLILVLAENGDLHDQEGHLRNAAGQRLDDQRAVIPDQDADMLQLLKL' A
#
# COMPACT_ATOMS: atom_id res chain seq x y z
N MET A 1 -10.35 3.63 11.62
CA MET A 1 -9.01 4.14 12.02
C MET A 1 -8.38 4.67 10.75
N VAL A 2 -8.00 5.96 10.68
CA VAL A 2 -7.32 6.51 9.50
C VAL A 2 -5.81 6.30 9.69
N ALA A 3 -5.15 5.66 8.74
CA ALA A 3 -3.70 5.49 8.76
C ALA A 3 -3.08 6.60 7.90
N THR A 4 -2.28 7.46 8.51
CA THR A 4 -1.48 8.44 7.77
C THR A 4 -0.25 7.72 7.23
N LEU A 5 -0.25 7.40 5.94
CA LEU A 5 0.89 6.83 5.23
C LEU A 5 1.77 7.96 4.69
N ILE A 6 3.04 7.97 5.06
CA ILE A 6 4.05 8.87 4.49
C ILE A 6 4.63 8.16 3.26
N LEU A 7 4.44 8.77 2.09
CA LEU A 7 4.95 8.28 0.81
C LEU A 7 6.03 9.22 0.27
N VAL A 8 7.10 8.64 -0.26
CA VAL A 8 8.20 9.33 -0.91
C VAL A 8 7.95 9.33 -2.41
N LEU A 9 7.84 10.52 -3.01
CA LEU A 9 7.76 10.67 -4.46
C LEU A 9 9.16 10.57 -5.06
N ALA A 10 9.38 9.54 -5.88
CA ALA A 10 10.61 9.37 -6.65
C ALA A 10 10.62 10.28 -7.89
N GLU A 11 11.80 10.48 -8.48
CA GLU A 11 12.02 11.26 -9.70
C GLU A 11 11.12 10.82 -10.86
N ASN A 12 10.88 9.51 -10.97
CA ASN A 12 10.07 8.90 -12.01
C ASN A 12 8.55 9.02 -11.79
N GLY A 13 8.12 9.70 -10.71
CA GLY A 13 6.73 9.88 -10.34
C GLY A 13 6.12 8.75 -9.51
N ASP A 14 6.91 7.74 -9.14
CA ASP A 14 6.43 6.64 -8.31
C ASP A 14 6.42 7.03 -6.83
N LEU A 15 5.37 6.61 -6.12
CA LEU A 15 5.27 6.79 -4.68
C LEU A 15 5.76 5.53 -3.98
N HIS A 16 6.73 5.67 -3.09
CA HIS A 16 7.25 4.56 -2.29
C HIS A 16 6.89 4.76 -0.82
N ASP A 17 6.60 3.68 -0.10
CA ASP A 17 6.56 3.75 1.37
C ASP A 17 7.97 3.72 1.98
N GLN A 18 8.03 3.81 3.31
CA GLN A 18 9.29 3.81 4.05
C GLN A 18 10.09 2.49 3.90
N GLU A 19 9.44 1.41 3.49
CA GLU A 19 10.05 0.11 3.24
C GLU A 19 10.52 -0.02 1.78
N GLY A 20 10.21 0.97 0.94
CA GLY A 20 10.57 0.99 -0.48
C GLY A 20 9.54 0.30 -1.38
N HIS A 21 8.34 -0.01 -0.90
CA HIS A 21 7.29 -0.57 -1.75
C HIS A 21 6.56 0.51 -2.53
N LEU A 22 6.28 0.23 -3.81
CA LEU A 22 5.42 1.08 -4.62
C LEU A 22 4.01 1.15 -4.03
N ARG A 23 3.47 2.36 -3.93
CA ARG A 23 2.09 2.65 -3.54
C ARG A 23 1.43 3.61 -4.52
N ASN A 24 0.11 3.60 -4.58
CA ASN A 24 -0.65 4.64 -5.28
C ASN A 24 -0.98 5.82 -4.34
N ALA A 25 -1.61 6.87 -4.87
CA ALA A 25 -2.04 8.04 -4.08
C ALA A 25 -3.10 7.72 -3.01
N ALA A 26 -3.81 6.59 -3.15
CA ALA A 26 -4.73 6.08 -2.14
C ALA A 26 -4.00 5.27 -1.03
N GLY A 27 -2.68 5.12 -1.13
CA GLY A 27 -1.87 4.36 -0.17
C GLY A 27 -1.97 2.84 -0.34
N GLN A 28 -2.44 2.33 -1.47
CA GLN A 28 -2.49 0.89 -1.75
C GLN A 28 -1.16 0.42 -2.34
N ARG A 29 -0.70 -0.79 -1.97
CA ARG A 29 0.53 -1.39 -2.52
C ARG A 29 0.35 -1.75 -3.99
N LEU A 30 1.39 -1.51 -4.78
CA LEU A 30 1.46 -1.86 -6.20
C LEU A 30 2.54 -2.93 -6.41
N ASP A 31 2.33 -3.80 -7.38
CA ASP A 31 3.36 -4.71 -7.88
C ASP A 31 4.27 -4.04 -8.95
N ASP A 32 5.23 -4.80 -9.48
CA ASP A 32 6.14 -4.33 -10.53
C ASP A 32 5.41 -3.97 -11.85
N GLN A 33 4.17 -4.44 -12.03
CA GLN A 33 3.31 -4.11 -13.16
C GLN A 33 2.38 -2.93 -12.86
N ARG A 34 2.54 -2.28 -11.70
CA ARG A 34 1.66 -1.22 -11.17
C ARG A 34 0.21 -1.67 -10.97
N ALA A 35 -0.04 -2.97 -10.84
CA ALA A 35 -1.34 -3.48 -10.45
C ALA A 35 -1.50 -3.37 -8.93
N VAL A 36 -2.73 -3.02 -8.50
CA VAL A 36 -3.04 -2.92 -7.07
C VAL A 36 -2.99 -4.32 -6.47
N ILE A 37 -2.09 -4.50 -5.51
CA ILE A 37 -2.05 -5.70 -4.67
C ILE A 37 -3.11 -5.50 -3.58
N PRO A 38 -4.18 -6.30 -3.55
CA PRO A 38 -5.12 -6.26 -2.44
C PRO A 38 -4.36 -6.59 -1.15
N ASP A 39 -4.48 -5.72 -0.17
CA ASP A 39 -3.90 -5.91 1.15
C ASP A 39 -4.62 -7.10 1.81
N GLN A 40 -4.02 -8.30 1.74
CA GLN A 40 -4.61 -9.52 2.31
C GLN A 40 -4.64 -9.46 3.85
N ASP A 41 -3.86 -8.57 4.46
CA ASP A 41 -3.83 -8.37 5.91
C ASP A 41 -5.06 -7.62 6.43
N ALA A 42 -5.69 -6.78 5.60
CA ALA A 42 -6.99 -6.17 5.92
C ALA A 42 -8.12 -7.21 6.05
N ASP A 43 -8.02 -8.35 5.34
CA ASP A 43 -8.99 -9.44 5.41
C ASP A 43 -8.68 -10.47 6.51
N MET A 44 -7.41 -10.68 6.87
CA MET A 44 -7.06 -11.59 7.98
C MET A 44 -7.55 -11.09 9.35
N LEU A 45 -7.65 -9.77 9.54
CA LEU A 45 -8.24 -9.17 10.74
C LEU A 45 -9.78 -9.27 10.79
N GLN A 46 -10.44 -9.63 9.70
CA GLN A 46 -11.88 -9.93 9.68
C GLN A 46 -12.17 -11.42 9.97
N LEU A 47 -11.20 -12.32 9.74
CA LEU A 47 -11.37 -13.76 9.96
C LEU A 47 -11.24 -14.17 11.44
N LEU A 48 -10.55 -13.36 12.27
CA LEU A 48 -10.45 -13.55 13.72
C LEU A 48 -11.63 -12.90 14.49
N LYS A 49 -12.83 -12.90 13.90
CA LYS A 49 -14.08 -12.44 14.54
C LYS A 49 -15.15 -13.54 14.61
N LEU A 50 -14.78 -14.80 14.48
CA LEU A 50 -15.70 -15.92 14.71
C LEU A 50 -15.68 -16.39 16.16
#